data_AF-A0A1N6KBR2-F1
#
_entry.id   AF-A0A1N6KBR2-F1
#
_cell.length_a   1.000
_cell.length_b   1.000
_cell.length_c   1.000
_cell.angle_alpha   90.00
_cell.angle_beta   90.00
_cell.angle_gamma   90.00
#
_symmetry.space_group_name_H-M   'P 1'
#
loop_
_entity.id
_entity.type
_entity.pdbx_description
1 polymer ?
#
loop_
_entity_poly.entity_id
_entity_poly.type
_entity_poly.pdbx_seq_one_letter_code
_entity_poly.pdbx_strand_id
1 'polypeptide(L)'
;MEKLFALHNIQFVNLERFHKEDSYDVYWAYTEDLLGKSVLIEIYGVYVGYSEVPEDLEVAIIANCLIDDSIYKYYLFSSDNLFGPLPITRFTADAIAYIESCNKNDVLTPLKEICTSWVSYNYKEHHSLYDKLVREFHTAIELIKEKKGKL
;
A
#
# COMPACT_ATOMS: atom_id res chain seq x y z
N MET A 1 -0.40 3.00 -19.00
CA MET A 1 -0.30 3.03 -17.53
C MET A 1 1.06 2.56 -17.06
N GLU A 2 1.47 1.32 -17.37
CA GLU A 2 2.81 0.80 -17.00
C GLU A 2 3.99 1.73 -17.35
N LYS A 3 3.99 2.34 -18.55
CA LYS A 3 5.01 3.31 -18.96
C LYS A 3 5.05 4.59 -18.11
N LEU A 4 3.90 5.05 -17.60
CA LEU A 4 3.82 6.24 -16.73
C LEU A 4 4.40 5.93 -15.34
N PHE A 5 4.19 4.71 -14.84
CA PHE A 5 4.70 4.27 -13.55
C PHE A 5 6.18 3.89 -13.59
N ALA A 6 6.64 3.32 -14.70
CA ALA A 6 8.06 3.11 -14.94
C ALA A 6 8.85 4.43 -14.87
N LEU A 7 8.26 5.55 -15.30
CA LEU A 7 8.87 6.89 -15.18
C LEU A 7 9.00 7.36 -13.72
N HIS A 8 8.10 6.93 -12.83
CA HIS A 8 8.13 7.24 -11.39
C HIS A 8 8.72 6.12 -10.54
N ASN A 9 9.28 5.08 -11.18
CA ASN A 9 9.77 3.85 -10.53
C ASN A 9 8.75 3.15 -9.61
N ILE A 10 7.45 3.41 -9.82
CA ILE A 10 6.37 2.84 -9.02
C ILE A 10 6.13 1.40 -9.50
N GLN A 11 6.26 0.43 -8.58
CA GLN A 11 5.99 -0.96 -8.86
C GLN A 11 4.63 -1.35 -8.26
N PHE A 12 3.71 -1.80 -9.11
CA PHE A 12 2.47 -2.43 -8.69
C PHE A 12 2.63 -3.94 -8.79
N VAL A 13 2.21 -4.65 -7.76
CA VAL A 13 2.02 -6.10 -7.83
C VAL A 13 0.59 -6.41 -7.48
N ASN A 14 -0.09 -7.08 -8.42
CA ASN A 14 -1.23 -7.89 -8.08
C ASN A 14 -0.68 -8.99 -7.20
N LEU A 15 -1.11 -9.01 -5.96
CA LEU A 15 -0.86 -10.20 -5.19
C LEU A 15 -1.60 -11.35 -5.81
N GLU A 16 -0.86 -12.42 -6.06
CA GLU A 16 -1.51 -13.72 -6.02
C GLU A 16 -2.22 -13.80 -4.65
N ARG A 17 -3.56 -13.94 -4.68
CA ARG A 17 -4.45 -13.91 -3.50
C ARG A 17 -3.85 -14.71 -2.34
N PHE A 18 -3.17 -14.04 -1.41
CA PHE A 18 -2.68 -14.69 -0.18
C PHE A 18 -3.84 -15.01 0.78
N HIS A 19 -4.95 -14.30 0.66
CA HIS A 19 -6.21 -14.66 1.30
C HIS A 19 -7.37 -14.03 0.53
N LYS A 20 -8.37 -14.84 0.16
CA LYS A 20 -9.69 -14.31 -0.20
C LYS A 20 -10.40 -14.02 1.12
N GLU A 21 -10.06 -12.90 1.75
CA GLU A 21 -10.98 -12.30 2.72
C GLU A 21 -12.19 -11.84 1.93
N ASP A 22 -13.37 -12.21 2.44
CA ASP A 22 -14.62 -12.12 1.72
C ASP A 22 -14.75 -10.78 0.97
N SER A 23 -14.98 -10.88 -0.35
CA SER A 23 -15.36 -9.84 -1.31
C SER A 23 -14.33 -8.90 -1.97
N TYR A 24 -13.06 -8.76 -1.55
CA TYR A 24 -12.19 -7.70 -2.13
C TYR A 24 -10.78 -8.14 -2.58
N ASP A 25 -10.31 -7.59 -3.71
CA ASP A 25 -8.94 -7.76 -4.20
C ASP A 25 -8.04 -6.66 -3.58
N VAL A 26 -6.91 -7.06 -2.99
CA VAL A 26 -5.92 -6.18 -2.35
C VAL A 26 -4.70 -6.05 -3.26
N TYR A 27 -4.25 -4.82 -3.47
CA TYR A 27 -3.09 -4.48 -4.29
C TYR A 27 -2.05 -3.75 -3.44
N TRP A 28 -0.78 -3.92 -3.78
CA TRP A 28 0.31 -3.15 -3.17
C TRP A 28 1.05 -2.31 -4.19
N ALA A 29 1.46 -1.13 -3.74
CA ALA A 29 2.40 -0.28 -4.43
C ALA A 29 3.65 -0.09 -3.57
N TYR A 30 4.82 -0.26 -4.17
CA TYR A 30 6.10 -0.16 -3.51
C TYR A 30 7.19 0.36 -4.45
N THR A 31 8.21 0.95 -3.84
CA THR A 31 9.46 1.35 -4.49
C THR A 31 10.62 1.01 -3.54
N GLU A 32 11.85 1.07 -4.03
CA GLU A 32 13.02 0.91 -3.16
C GLU A 32 13.09 1.95 -2.06
N ASP A 33 12.67 3.18 -2.38
CA ASP A 33 12.73 4.29 -1.42
C ASP A 33 11.62 4.16 -0.37
N LEU A 34 10.40 3.80 -0.77
CA LEU A 34 9.34 3.46 0.18
C LEU A 34 9.74 2.35 1.14
N LEU A 35 10.25 1.22 0.62
CA LEU A 35 10.69 0.11 1.46
C LEU A 35 11.91 0.49 2.31
N GLY A 36 12.79 1.36 1.81
CA GLY A 36 13.89 1.94 2.56
C GLY A 36 13.41 2.80 3.75
N LYS A 37 12.20 3.37 3.65
CA LYS A 37 11.50 4.10 4.72
C LYS A 37 10.59 3.20 5.57
N SER A 38 10.65 1.88 5.37
CA SER A 38 9.75 0.89 5.99
C SER A 38 8.27 1.19 5.72
N VAL A 39 7.93 1.65 4.51
CA VAL A 39 6.56 1.91 4.07
C VAL A 39 6.15 0.99 2.94
N LEU A 40 4.95 0.42 3.03
CA LEU A 40 4.25 -0.31 1.97
C LEU A 40 2.88 0.32 1.76
N ILE A 41 2.50 0.63 0.52
CA ILE A 41 1.17 1.18 0.24
C ILE A 41 0.23 0.04 -0.11
N GLU A 42 -0.82 -0.11 0.68
CA GLU A 42 -1.94 -1.03 0.47
C GLU A 42 -3.11 -0.29 -0.18
N ILE A 43 -3.75 -0.95 -1.15
CA ILE A 43 -4.86 -0.41 -1.91
C ILE A 43 -5.94 -1.49 -1.98
N TYR A 44 -7.15 -1.18 -1.52
CA TYR A 44 -8.30 -2.08 -1.68
C TYR A 44 -9.44 -1.36 -2.40
N GLY A 45 -10.34 -2.15 -3.00
CA GLY A 45 -11.54 -1.62 -3.65
C GLY A 45 -11.38 -1.19 -5.11
N VAL A 46 -10.27 -1.54 -5.77
CA VAL A 46 -10.07 -1.18 -7.19
C VAL A 46 -11.00 -2.00 -8.07
N TYR A 47 -11.98 -1.34 -8.69
CA TYR A 47 -12.94 -1.98 -9.57
C TYR A 47 -12.30 -2.29 -10.94
N VAL A 48 -12.13 -3.58 -11.26
CA VAL A 48 -11.69 -4.06 -12.57
C VAL A 48 -12.65 -5.14 -13.08
N GLY A 49 -13.63 -4.74 -13.90
CA GLY A 49 -14.34 -5.66 -14.80
C GLY A 49 -15.37 -6.62 -14.18
N TYR A 50 -15.99 -6.30 -13.05
CA TYR A 50 -17.11 -7.10 -12.51
C TYR A 50 -18.46 -6.66 -13.09
N SER A 51 -19.37 -7.59 -13.40
CA SER A 51 -20.71 -7.27 -13.93
C SER A 51 -21.63 -6.59 -12.91
N GLU A 52 -21.34 -6.76 -11.62
CA GLU A 52 -22.07 -6.16 -10.51
C GLU A 52 -21.06 -5.62 -9.49
N VAL A 53 -21.41 -4.48 -8.93
CA VAL A 53 -20.62 -3.75 -7.93
C VAL A 53 -21.19 -4.10 -6.55
N PRO A 54 -20.40 -4.56 -5.57
CA PRO A 54 -20.88 -4.72 -4.20
C PRO A 54 -21.26 -3.36 -3.60
N GLU A 55 -22.43 -3.29 -2.95
CA GLU A 55 -22.97 -2.04 -2.35
C GLU A 55 -22.10 -1.49 -1.21
N ASP A 56 -21.29 -2.36 -0.58
CA ASP A 56 -20.42 -2.04 0.57
C ASP A 56 -18.93 -1.92 0.17
N LEU A 57 -18.62 -1.72 -1.11
CA LEU A 57 -17.25 -1.63 -1.61
C LEU A 57 -16.66 -0.25 -1.27
N GLU A 58 -15.84 -0.21 -0.23
CA GLU A 58 -15.01 0.95 0.09
C GLU A 58 -13.71 0.92 -0.73
N VAL A 59 -13.22 2.10 -1.11
CA VAL A 59 -11.87 2.26 -1.65
C VAL A 59 -10.98 2.96 -0.63
N ALA A 60 -9.81 2.39 -0.36
CA ALA A 60 -8.80 3.12 0.41
C ALA A 60 -7.38 2.90 -0.09
N ILE A 61 -6.55 3.86 0.29
CA ILE A 61 -5.10 3.87 0.09
C ILE A 61 -4.48 4.05 1.47
N ILE A 62 -3.73 3.04 1.90
CA ILE A 62 -3.18 2.95 3.25
C ILE A 62 -1.67 2.89 3.15
N ALA A 63 -0.96 3.77 3.86
CA ALA A 63 0.46 3.59 4.11
C ALA A 63 0.64 2.74 5.36
N ASN A 64 1.20 1.55 5.17
CA ASN A 64 1.60 0.64 6.23
C ASN A 64 3.06 0.88 6.58
N CYS A 65 3.34 1.17 7.84
CA CYS A 65 4.70 1.35 8.35
C CYS A 65 5.03 0.27 9.37
N LEU A 66 6.21 -0.34 9.23
CA LEU A 66 6.75 -1.30 10.19
C LEU A 66 7.96 -0.70 10.90
N ILE A 67 7.79 -0.30 12.17
CA ILE A 67 8.82 0.40 12.96
C ILE A 67 8.80 -0.17 14.38
N ASP A 68 9.96 -0.59 14.89
CA ASP A 68 10.18 -1.01 16.28
C ASP A 68 9.07 -1.95 16.83
N ASP A 69 8.84 -3.08 16.14
CA ASP A 69 7.81 -4.09 16.47
C ASP A 69 6.37 -3.55 16.54
N SER A 70 6.14 -2.40 15.91
CA SER A 70 4.85 -1.74 15.80
C SER A 70 4.47 -1.56 14.33
N ILE A 71 3.18 -1.78 14.06
CA ILE A 71 2.56 -1.48 12.78
C ILE A 71 1.82 -0.17 12.93
N TYR A 72 2.02 0.74 12.00
CA TYR A 72 1.20 1.93 11.86
C TYR A 72 0.48 1.86 10.52
N LYS A 73 -0.85 1.94 10.52
CA LYS A 73 -1.64 2.07 9.29
C LYS A 73 -2.16 3.51 9.21
N TYR A 74 -1.78 4.22 8.16
CA TYR A 74 -2.24 5.58 7.86
C TYR A 74 -3.18 5.56 6.67
N TYR A 75 -4.43 5.94 6.87
CA TYR A 75 -5.43 6.05 5.81
C TYR A 75 -5.22 7.37 5.08
N LEU A 76 -4.59 7.31 3.91
CA LEU A 76 -4.28 8.50 3.09
C LEU A 76 -5.48 8.93 2.26
N PHE A 77 -6.32 7.97 1.91
CA PHE A 77 -7.57 8.17 1.20
C PHE A 77 -8.52 7.06 1.59
N SER A 78 -9.79 7.39 1.82
CA SER A 78 -10.87 6.44 2.05
C SER A 78 -12.15 7.03 1.48
N SER A 79 -12.96 6.22 0.82
CA SER A 79 -14.24 6.64 0.27
C SER A 79 -15.19 5.48 0.08
N ASP A 80 -16.45 5.72 0.46
CA ASP A 80 -17.59 4.83 0.22
C ASP A 80 -18.05 4.88 -1.25
N ASN A 81 -17.59 5.88 -2.02
CA ASN A 81 -17.76 5.92 -3.46
C ASN A 81 -16.67 5.11 -4.17
N LEU A 82 -17.06 4.49 -5.27
CA LEU A 82 -16.13 3.80 -6.15
C LEU A 82 -15.43 4.72 -7.13
N PHE A 83 -14.19 4.36 -7.36
CA PHE A 83 -13.36 5.01 -8.35
C PHE A 83 -12.87 3.98 -9.35
N GLY A 84 -12.87 4.41 -10.61
CA GLY A 84 -12.15 3.68 -11.64
C GLY A 84 -10.65 3.60 -11.34
N PRO A 85 -9.92 2.75 -12.08
CA PRO A 85 -8.50 2.53 -11.85
C PRO A 85 -7.62 3.79 -12.03
N LEU A 86 -8.09 4.77 -12.82
CA LEU A 86 -7.35 6.01 -13.11
C LEU A 86 -7.25 6.96 -11.89
N PRO A 87 -8.35 7.37 -11.23
CA PRO A 87 -8.26 8.15 -9.98
C PRO A 87 -7.45 7.46 -8.90
N ILE A 88 -7.66 6.16 -8.67
CA ILE A 88 -6.93 5.42 -7.64
C ILE A 88 -5.44 5.38 -7.93
N THR A 89 -5.07 5.07 -9.17
CA THR A 89 -3.69 5.20 -9.63
C THR A 89 -3.10 6.57 -9.30
N ARG A 90 -3.84 7.65 -9.57
CA ARG A 90 -3.30 9.00 -9.37
C ARG A 90 -3.07 9.28 -7.89
N PHE A 91 -4.04 8.96 -7.05
CA PHE A 91 -3.92 9.11 -5.60
C PHE A 91 -2.76 8.28 -5.04
N THR A 92 -2.58 7.05 -5.53
CA THR A 92 -1.43 6.22 -5.14
C THR A 92 -0.11 6.86 -5.57
N ALA A 93 0.00 7.33 -6.83
CA ALA A 93 1.23 7.96 -7.31
C ALA A 93 1.57 9.24 -6.53
N ASP A 94 0.56 10.04 -6.19
CA ASP A 94 0.73 11.25 -5.37
C ASP A 94 1.18 10.91 -3.94
N ALA A 95 0.58 9.88 -3.33
CA ALA A 95 1.01 9.38 -2.03
C ALA A 95 2.47 8.92 -2.06
N ILE A 96 2.87 8.16 -3.07
CA ILE A 96 4.27 7.71 -3.23
C ILE A 96 5.20 8.90 -3.34
N ALA A 97 4.93 9.82 -4.27
CA ALA A 97 5.80 10.98 -4.49
C ALA A 97 5.96 11.83 -3.22
N TYR A 98 4.88 12.01 -2.46
CA TYR A 98 4.92 12.71 -1.18
C TYR A 98 5.79 11.97 -0.16
N ILE A 99 5.57 10.66 0.04
CA ILE A 99 6.31 9.87 1.03
C ILE A 99 7.79 9.76 0.66
N GLU A 100 8.11 9.61 -0.62
CA GLU A 100 9.50 9.57 -1.09
C GLU A 100 10.24 10.88 -0.83
N SER A 101 9.53 12.02 -0.92
CA SER A 101 10.08 13.33 -0.56
C SER A 101 10.32 13.52 0.94
N CYS A 102 9.73 12.68 1.80
CA CYS A 102 9.87 12.76 3.24
C CYS A 102 11.27 12.33 3.71
N ASN A 103 11.66 12.81 4.89
CA ASN A 103 12.90 12.39 5.53
C ASN A 103 12.83 10.90 5.88
N LYS A 104 13.84 10.13 5.48
CA LYS A 104 13.93 8.69 5.78
C LYS A 104 13.85 8.35 7.27
N ASN A 105 14.36 9.25 8.12
CA ASN A 105 14.39 9.05 9.57
C ASN A 105 13.10 9.49 10.27
N ASP A 106 12.17 10.14 9.55
CA ASP A 106 10.92 10.63 10.11
C ASP A 106 9.82 10.62 9.05
N VAL A 107 9.33 9.41 8.76
CA VAL A 107 8.19 9.22 7.84
C VAL A 107 6.84 9.27 8.56
N LEU A 108 6.81 9.00 9.87
CA LEU A 108 5.57 8.96 10.64
C LEU A 108 4.95 10.33 10.85
N THR A 109 5.77 11.38 11.08
CA THR A 109 5.25 12.73 11.32
C THR A 109 4.53 13.27 10.08
N PRO A 110 5.14 13.24 8.86
CA PRO A 110 4.44 13.67 7.65
C PRO A 110 3.19 12.84 7.34
N LEU A 111 3.22 11.53 7.57
CA LEU A 111 2.05 10.66 7.34
C LEU A 111 0.88 11.02 8.26
N LYS A 112 1.14 11.38 9.52
CA LYS A 112 0.10 11.86 10.45
C LYS A 112 -0.56 13.16 9.99
N GLU A 113 0.19 14.04 9.32
CA GLU A 113 -0.31 15.33 8.86
C GLU A 113 -1.28 15.20 7.67
N ILE A 114 -1.07 14.20 6.82
CA ILE A 114 -1.85 14.04 5.58
C ILE A 114 -2.94 12.96 5.66
N CYS A 115 -2.87 12.06 6.65
CA CYS A 115 -3.86 10.99 6.78
C CYS A 115 -5.22 11.51 7.26
N THR A 116 -6.29 10.86 6.84
CA THR A 116 -7.65 11.10 7.38
C THR A 116 -7.81 10.45 8.75
N SER A 117 -7.19 9.28 8.94
CA SER A 117 -7.13 8.57 10.21
C SER A 117 -5.89 7.68 10.25
N TRP A 118 -5.51 7.26 11.46
CA TRP A 118 -4.42 6.31 11.64
C TRP A 118 -4.67 5.42 12.85
N VAL A 119 -4.08 4.23 12.79
CA VAL A 119 -4.12 3.24 13.86
C VAL A 119 -2.74 2.65 14.05
N SER A 120 -2.45 2.21 15.27
CA SER A 120 -1.21 1.51 15.60
C SER A 120 -1.49 0.20 16.29
N TYR A 121 -0.76 -0.84 15.91
CA TYR A 121 -0.82 -2.16 16.50
C TYR A 121 0.58 -2.56 16.98
N ASN A 122 0.66 -3.14 18.17
CA ASN A 122 1.90 -3.73 18.65
C ASN A 122 1.90 -5.25 18.43
N TYR A 123 3.08 -5.84 18.30
CA TYR A 123 3.24 -7.29 18.14
C TYR A 123 2.55 -8.11 19.24
N LYS A 124 2.61 -7.64 20.50
CA LYS A 124 2.09 -8.38 21.66
C LYS A 124 0.60 -8.63 21.60
N GLU A 125 -0.15 -7.70 21.04
CA GLU A 125 -1.61 -7.74 20.96
C GLU A 125 -2.10 -8.27 19.60
N HIS A 126 -1.31 -8.09 18.54
CA HIS A 126 -1.74 -8.32 17.15
C HIS A 126 -0.74 -9.15 16.34
N HIS A 127 -0.26 -10.26 16.91
CA HIS A 127 0.76 -11.11 16.30
C HIS A 127 0.44 -11.55 14.86
N SER A 128 -0.81 -11.95 14.58
CA SER A 128 -1.21 -12.44 13.25
C SER A 128 -1.17 -11.34 12.18
N LEU A 129 -1.59 -10.12 12.54
CA LEU A 129 -1.52 -8.95 11.66
C LEU A 129 -0.08 -8.51 11.43
N TYR A 130 0.74 -8.56 12.48
CA TYR A 130 2.18 -8.30 12.39
C TYR A 130 2.88 -9.27 11.45
N ASP A 131 2.72 -10.57 11.68
CA ASP A 131 3.32 -11.59 10.84
C ASP A 131 2.84 -11.52 9.39
N LYS A 132 1.57 -11.13 9.18
CA LYS A 132 1.05 -10.84 7.83
C LYS A 132 1.85 -9.72 7.21
N LEU A 133 1.84 -8.52 7.79
CA LEU A 133 2.50 -7.36 7.19
C LEU A 133 4.01 -7.57 6.97
N VAL A 134 4.70 -8.22 7.92
CA VAL A 134 6.12 -8.60 7.76
C VAL A 134 6.33 -9.48 6.52
N ARG A 135 5.45 -10.46 6.27
CA ARG A 135 5.51 -11.27 5.04
C ARG A 135 5.31 -10.40 3.79
N GLU A 136 4.34 -9.49 3.81
CA GLU A 136 4.05 -8.58 2.68
C GLU A 136 5.27 -7.71 2.33
N PHE A 137 5.93 -7.14 3.34
CA PHE A 137 7.19 -6.40 3.18
C PHE A 137 8.31 -7.26 2.60
N HIS A 138 8.50 -8.48 3.12
CA HIS A 138 9.52 -9.39 2.58
C HIS A 138 9.25 -9.75 1.13
N THR A 139 8.00 -10.08 0.78
CA THR A 139 7.61 -10.36 -0.60
C THR A 139 7.88 -9.16 -1.51
N ALA A 140 7.55 -7.94 -1.10
CA ALA A 140 7.86 -6.73 -1.88
C ALA A 140 9.37 -6.57 -2.12
N ILE A 141 10.21 -6.83 -1.11
CA ILE A 141 11.68 -6.79 -1.23
C ILE A 141 12.18 -7.84 -2.23
N GLU A 142 11.67 -9.07 -2.17
CA GLU A 142 12.06 -10.16 -3.08
C GLU A 142 11.73 -9.80 -4.54
N LEU A 143 10.54 -9.26 -4.78
CA LEU A 143 10.09 -8.86 -6.12
C LEU A 143 10.96 -7.74 -6.72
N ILE A 144 11.44 -6.79 -5.92
CA ILE A 144 12.43 -5.80 -6.38
C ILE A 144 13.72 -6.49 -6.82
N LYS A 145 14.23 -7.43 -6.00
CA LYS A 145 15.48 -8.14 -6.29
C LYS A 145 15.38 -8.99 -7.55
N GLU A 146 14.28 -9.72 -7.74
CA GLU A 146 14.06 -10.54 -8.94
C GLU A 146 14.05 -9.72 -10.22
N LYS A 147 13.45 -8.52 -10.19
CA LYS A 147 13.45 -7.61 -11.36
C LYS A 147 14.84 -7.09 -11.67
N LYS A 148 15.66 -6.77 -10.66
CA LYS A 148 17.06 -6.35 -10.87
C LYS A 148 17.93 -7.44 -11.46
N GLY A 149 17.70 -8.70 -11.08
CA GLY A 149 18.44 -9.84 -11.65
C GLY A 149 18.05 -10.22 -13.08
N LYS A 150 16.98 -9.63 -13.62
CA LYS A 150 16.47 -9.86 -14.98
C LYS A 150 16.83 -8.74 -15.98
N LEU A 151 17.53 -7.70 -15.53
CA LEU A 151 18.06 -6.58 -16.34
C LEU A 151 19.55 -6.77 -16.58
#